data_AF-X1E3S4-F1
#
_entry.id   AF-X1E3S4-F1
#
_cell.length_a   1.000
_cell.length_b   1.000
_cell.length_c   1.000
_cell.angle_alpha   90.00
_cell.angle_beta   90.00
_cell.angle_gamma   90.00
#
_symmetry.space_group_name_H-M   'P 1'
#
loop_
_entity.id
_entity.type
_entity.pdbx_description
1 polymer ?
#
loop_
_entity_poly.entity_id
_entity_poly.type
_entity_poly.pdbx_seq_one_letter_code
_entity_poly.pdbx_strand_id
1 'polypeptide(L)'
;SENNMATLKSRLRSLGGDLDTKTPIYFARDGVLINQQKKVNEDLMDEIKRIIKEKNIKLLLFDTLHRFCFYDENKSDDLNLVYTKVFRVLQEMGVSVWFLHHSSKGNKTNMRGSGDILGQVDCAYMIERTGVKSNSFKIKNPKRRSGEIEDIHGQIDFKNDLWSITCMNESQIEKSNKQQIESAADLCISHITEATTGISRKELVDRLSEESKVSIPTIDRALNKLKERGLIKVVNRKYMWHNPTNAPTEKKPVKFKNGGAGKISYKAMSNSGDLGSIDMKVELQRF
;
A
#
# COMPACT_ATOMS: atom_id res chain seq x y z
N SER A 1 -2.07 26.73 8.31
CA SER A 1 -2.13 25.31 7.98
C SER A 1 -0.81 24.86 7.39
N GLU A 2 -0.55 23.54 7.32
CA GLU A 2 0.60 22.98 6.58
C GLU A 2 0.52 23.28 5.08
N ASN A 3 -0.70 23.37 4.57
CA ASN A 3 -1.01 23.57 3.17
C ASN A 3 -1.94 24.76 3.02
N ASN A 4 -1.60 25.73 2.18
CA ASN A 4 -2.51 26.84 1.90
C ASN A 4 -3.81 26.34 1.24
N MET A 5 -4.86 27.17 1.27
CA MET A 5 -6.17 26.75 0.78
C MET A 5 -6.21 26.40 -0.71
N ALA A 6 -5.41 27.08 -1.54
CA ALA A 6 -5.32 26.77 -2.96
C ALA A 6 -4.72 25.38 -3.20
N THR A 7 -3.67 25.03 -2.45
CA THR A 7 -3.00 23.72 -2.50
C THR A 7 -3.93 22.60 -2.04
N LEU A 8 -4.70 22.80 -0.95
CA LEU A 8 -5.67 21.80 -0.49
C LEU A 8 -6.76 21.53 -1.53
N LYS A 9 -7.33 22.59 -2.10
CA LYS A 9 -8.34 22.47 -3.17
C LYS A 9 -7.78 21.80 -4.41
N SER A 10 -6.56 22.14 -4.82
CA SER A 10 -5.87 21.51 -5.94
C SER A 10 -5.67 20.01 -5.69
N ARG A 11 -5.18 19.61 -4.50
CA ARG A 11 -4.99 18.18 -4.17
C ARG A 11 -6.30 17.39 -4.12
N LEU A 12 -7.37 17.98 -3.58
CA LEU A 12 -8.68 17.33 -3.56
C LEU A 12 -9.20 17.07 -4.97
N ARG A 13 -9.04 18.05 -5.87
CA ARG A 13 -9.38 17.87 -7.30
C ARG A 13 -8.56 16.75 -7.92
N SER A 14 -7.25 16.73 -7.63
CA SER A 14 -6.35 15.69 -8.12
C SER A 14 -6.70 14.29 -7.62
N LEU A 15 -7.29 14.13 -6.43
CA LEU A 15 -7.69 12.83 -5.87
C LEU A 15 -8.92 12.19 -6.52
N GLY A 16 -9.47 12.78 -7.58
CA GLY A 16 -10.51 12.14 -8.40
C GLY A 16 -11.88 12.81 -8.36
N GLY A 17 -11.93 14.15 -8.32
CA GLY A 17 -13.09 14.87 -8.86
C GLY A 17 -13.62 16.02 -8.02
N ASP A 18 -14.84 16.43 -8.39
CA ASP A 18 -15.62 17.52 -7.80
C ASP A 18 -16.14 17.19 -6.38
N LEU A 19 -15.29 16.64 -5.51
CA LEU A 19 -15.60 16.33 -4.11
C LEU A 19 -16.17 17.56 -3.39
N ASP A 20 -15.71 18.75 -3.75
CA ASP A 20 -16.22 20.04 -3.26
C ASP A 20 -17.67 20.34 -3.72
N THR A 21 -18.13 19.75 -4.82
CA THR A 21 -19.52 19.92 -5.32
C THR A 21 -20.49 18.87 -4.80
N LYS A 22 -20.02 17.64 -4.53
CA LYS A 22 -20.88 16.52 -4.11
C LYS A 22 -20.98 16.37 -2.59
N THR A 23 -19.93 16.77 -1.87
CA THR A 23 -19.88 16.72 -0.42
C THR A 23 -19.46 18.09 0.11
N PRO A 24 -20.25 18.74 0.98
CA PRO A 24 -19.87 20.03 1.51
C PRO A 24 -18.63 19.88 2.41
N ILE A 25 -17.48 20.34 1.92
CA ILE A 25 -16.20 20.37 2.67
C ILE A 25 -15.98 21.78 3.20
N TYR A 26 -15.87 21.90 4.51
CA TYR A 26 -15.59 23.16 5.19
C TYR A 26 -14.16 23.15 5.73
N PHE A 27 -13.44 24.25 5.50
CA PHE A 27 -12.10 24.45 6.05
C PHE A 27 -12.18 25.45 7.19
N ALA A 28 -11.76 25.02 8.38
CA ALA A 28 -11.63 25.89 9.53
C ALA A 28 -10.23 26.53 9.55
N ARG A 29 -10.10 27.68 10.21
CA ARG A 29 -8.80 28.32 10.44
C ARG A 29 -7.97 27.50 11.43
N ASP A 30 -6.64 27.62 11.31
CA ASP A 30 -5.71 27.07 12.29
C ASP A 30 -5.90 27.74 13.66
N GLY A 31 -5.73 26.96 14.72
CA GLY A 31 -5.70 27.43 16.09
C GLY A 31 -5.13 26.36 17.02
N VAL A 32 -4.67 26.79 18.20
CA VAL A 32 -4.18 25.88 19.25
C VAL A 32 -5.32 25.58 20.20
N LEU A 33 -5.79 24.32 20.18
CA LEU A 33 -6.84 23.80 21.06
C LEU A 33 -6.32 23.49 22.45
N ILE A 34 -5.12 22.91 22.57
CA ILE A 34 -4.46 22.67 23.87
C ILE A 34 -3.11 23.35 23.83
N ASN A 35 -2.88 24.32 24.72
CA ASN A 35 -1.63 25.07 24.79
C ASN A 35 -0.52 24.33 25.57
N GLN A 36 0.68 24.90 25.61
CA GLN A 36 1.83 24.33 26.33
C GLN A 36 1.58 24.16 27.83
N GLN A 37 0.68 24.95 28.42
CA GLN A 37 0.26 24.84 29.82
C GLN A 37 -0.86 23.80 30.00
N LYS A 38 -1.14 22.97 28.99
CA LYS A 38 -2.15 21.90 29.01
C LYS A 38 -3.57 22.42 29.27
N LYS A 39 -3.85 23.67 28.88
CA LYS A 39 -5.18 24.27 28.97
C LYS A 39 -5.88 24.25 27.63
N VAL A 40 -7.18 23.95 27.66
CA VAL A 40 -8.05 24.01 26.49
C VAL A 40 -8.35 25.48 26.16
N ASN A 41 -8.31 25.80 24.89
CA ASN A 41 -8.82 27.06 24.36
C ASN A 41 -10.34 26.93 24.19
N GLU A 42 -11.09 27.37 25.20
CA GLU A 42 -12.55 27.25 25.22
C GLU A 42 -13.21 28.05 24.08
N ASP A 43 -12.68 29.23 23.73
CA ASP A 43 -13.23 30.05 22.64
C ASP A 43 -13.15 29.32 21.29
N LEU A 44 -12.00 28.72 20.98
CA LEU A 44 -11.82 27.92 19.77
C LEU A 44 -12.67 26.65 19.81
N MET A 45 -12.77 26.01 20.98
CA MET A 45 -13.59 24.83 21.16
C MET A 45 -15.07 25.14 20.90
N ASP A 46 -15.58 26.25 21.44
CA ASP A 46 -16.96 26.69 21.25
C ASP A 46 -17.24 27.15 19.83
N GLU A 47 -16.27 27.77 19.15
CA GLU A 47 -16.34 28.03 17.71
C GLU A 47 -16.48 26.72 16.91
N ILE A 48 -15.68 25.70 17.20
CA ILE A 48 -15.78 24.38 16.54
C ILE A 48 -17.15 23.75 16.80
N LYS A 49 -17.63 23.74 18.06
CA LYS A 49 -18.95 23.22 18.41
C LYS A 49 -20.07 23.95 17.64
N ARG A 50 -19.97 25.28 17.53
CA ARG A 50 -20.92 26.09 16.77
C ARG A 50 -20.92 25.70 15.29
N ILE A 51 -19.76 25.61 14.66
CA ILE A 51 -19.62 25.19 13.25
C ILE A 51 -20.21 23.79 13.03
N ILE A 52 -19.93 22.85 13.92
CA ILE A 52 -20.47 21.49 13.86
C ILE A 52 -22.00 21.51 13.82
N LYS A 53 -22.64 22.28 14.71
CA LYS A 53 -24.10 22.38 14.78
C LYS A 53 -24.67 23.10 13.55
N GLU A 54 -24.15 24.28 13.22
CA GLU A 54 -24.65 25.13 12.13
C GLU A 54 -24.51 24.47 10.76
N LYS A 55 -23.44 23.71 10.54
CA LYS A 55 -23.15 23.03 9.26
C LYS A 55 -23.51 21.55 9.28
N ASN A 56 -24.06 21.03 10.39
CA ASN A 56 -24.38 19.62 10.58
C ASN A 56 -23.21 18.68 10.22
N ILE A 57 -22.00 19.01 10.71
CA ILE A 57 -20.77 18.26 10.42
C ILE A 57 -20.87 16.85 11.00
N LYS A 58 -20.57 15.83 10.19
CA LYS A 58 -20.53 14.42 10.61
C LYS A 58 -19.13 13.85 10.75
N LEU A 59 -18.15 14.47 10.09
CA LEU A 59 -16.74 14.09 10.12
C LEU A 59 -15.89 15.35 10.33
N LEU A 60 -15.03 15.30 11.34
CA LEU A 60 -14.04 16.33 11.62
C LEU A 60 -12.63 15.74 11.45
N LEU A 61 -11.79 16.40 10.65
CA LEU A 61 -10.42 15.98 10.38
C LEU A 61 -9.41 16.98 10.95
N PHE A 62 -8.48 16.51 11.76
CA PHE A 62 -7.31 17.26 12.23
C PHE A 62 -6.07 16.91 11.41
N ASP A 63 -5.58 17.85 10.60
CA ASP A 63 -4.37 17.71 9.75
C ASP A 63 -3.29 18.73 10.18
N THR A 64 -2.31 18.39 11.01
CA THR A 64 -2.08 17.16 11.80
C THR A 64 -2.26 17.44 13.30
N LEU A 65 -2.45 16.40 14.13
CA LEU A 65 -2.78 16.54 15.56
C LEU A 65 -1.83 17.47 16.34
N HIS A 66 -0.54 17.36 16.04
CA HIS A 66 0.53 18.11 16.72
C HIS A 66 0.47 19.63 16.50
N ARG A 67 -0.33 20.10 15.53
CA ARG A 67 -0.58 21.53 15.28
C ARG A 67 -1.68 22.11 16.17
N PHE A 68 -2.65 21.28 16.55
CA PHE A 68 -3.81 21.70 17.32
C PHE A 68 -3.59 21.50 18.82
N CYS A 69 -2.81 20.49 19.21
CA CYS A 69 -2.58 20.15 20.60
C CYS A 69 -1.08 20.12 20.89
N PHE A 70 -0.64 20.84 21.92
CA PHE A 70 0.65 20.59 22.55
C PHE A 70 0.52 19.37 23.46
N TYR A 71 1.24 18.30 23.14
CA TYR A 71 1.32 17.08 23.93
C TYR A 71 2.71 16.44 23.77
N ASP A 72 3.16 15.70 24.78
CA ASP A 72 4.28 14.78 24.66
C ASP A 72 3.75 13.38 24.34
N GLU A 73 4.05 12.87 23.15
CA GLU A 73 3.59 11.55 22.68
C GLU A 73 4.01 10.41 23.63
N ASN A 74 5.09 10.58 24.38
CA ASN A 74 5.56 9.57 25.33
C ASN A 74 4.88 9.68 26.71
N LYS A 75 3.99 10.66 26.92
CA LYS A 75 3.23 10.83 28.15
C LYS A 75 1.77 10.49 27.91
N SER A 76 1.38 9.31 28.37
CA SER A 76 0.00 8.82 28.36
C SER A 76 -1.00 9.87 28.89
N ASP A 77 -0.63 10.61 29.94
CA ASP A 77 -1.45 11.66 30.54
C ASP A 77 -1.76 12.82 29.57
N ASP A 78 -0.80 13.20 28.72
CA ASP A 78 -0.99 14.29 27.77
C ASP A 78 -1.96 13.88 26.65
N LEU A 79 -1.84 12.66 26.16
CA LEU A 79 -2.77 12.10 25.17
C LEU A 79 -4.16 11.85 25.77
N ASN A 80 -4.23 11.39 27.02
CA ASN A 80 -5.49 11.24 27.73
C ASN A 80 -6.19 12.60 27.92
N LEU A 81 -5.44 13.66 28.17
CA LEU A 81 -6.00 15.02 28.21
C LEU A 81 -6.60 15.41 26.85
N VAL A 82 -5.87 15.20 25.75
CA VAL A 82 -6.39 15.47 24.38
C VAL A 82 -7.68 14.69 24.13
N TYR A 83 -7.68 13.39 24.44
CA TYR A 83 -8.84 12.53 24.24
C TYR A 83 -10.04 12.99 25.08
N THR A 84 -9.87 13.14 26.38
CA THR A 84 -10.96 13.43 27.31
C THR A 84 -11.52 14.83 27.17
N LYS A 85 -10.67 15.82 26.87
CA LYS A 85 -11.08 17.23 26.81
C LYS A 85 -11.50 17.71 25.43
N VAL A 86 -11.00 17.07 24.37
CA VAL A 86 -11.28 17.48 22.98
C VAL A 86 -12.11 16.41 22.29
N PHE A 87 -11.54 15.22 22.06
CA PHE A 87 -12.16 14.24 21.18
C PHE A 87 -13.47 13.70 21.72
N ARG A 88 -13.52 13.31 23.00
CA ARG A 88 -14.73 12.80 23.63
C ARG A 88 -15.87 13.83 23.59
N VAL A 89 -15.58 15.10 23.88
CA VAL A 89 -16.56 16.18 23.85
C VAL A 89 -17.14 16.36 22.44
N LEU A 90 -16.31 16.26 21.40
CA LEU A 90 -16.75 16.35 20.00
C LEU A 90 -17.54 15.10 19.58
N GLN A 91 -17.14 13.91 20.03
CA GLN A 91 -17.84 12.65 19.78
C GLN A 91 -19.23 12.61 20.44
N GLU A 92 -19.37 13.17 21.64
CA GLU A 92 -20.67 13.31 22.32
C GLU A 92 -21.65 14.19 21.53
N MET A 93 -21.17 14.99 20.56
CA MET A 93 -22.00 15.72 19.60
C MET A 93 -22.42 14.90 18.37
N GLY A 94 -22.06 13.62 18.32
CA GLY A 94 -22.37 12.72 17.20
C GLY A 94 -21.44 12.89 15.98
N VAL A 95 -20.23 13.40 16.19
CA VAL A 95 -19.24 13.63 15.12
C VAL A 95 -18.15 12.58 15.17
N SER A 96 -17.82 12.02 14.02
CA SER A 96 -16.61 11.19 13.87
C SER A 96 -15.37 12.07 13.82
N VAL A 97 -14.37 11.78 14.66
CA VAL A 97 -13.12 12.55 14.73
C VAL A 97 -11.99 11.73 14.12
N TRP A 98 -11.37 12.27 13.08
CA TRP A 98 -10.16 11.74 12.46
C TRP A 98 -9.01 12.69 12.70
N PHE A 99 -7.81 12.15 12.91
CA PHE A 99 -6.61 12.96 13.03
C PHE A 99 -5.44 12.28 12.34
N LEU A 100 -4.57 13.10 11.75
CA LEU A 100 -3.32 12.67 11.17
C LEU A 100 -2.20 12.83 12.20
N HIS A 101 -1.38 11.79 12.31
CA HIS A 101 -0.20 11.75 13.16
C HIS A 101 0.98 11.23 12.35
N HIS A 102 2.10 11.96 12.36
CA HIS A 102 3.30 11.51 11.65
C HIS A 102 4.04 10.47 12.49
N SER A 103 4.37 9.32 11.89
CA SER A 103 5.26 8.36 12.55
C SER A 103 6.67 8.95 12.67
N SER A 104 7.28 8.87 13.85
CA SER A 104 8.69 9.26 14.03
C SER A 104 9.61 8.38 13.16
N LYS A 105 10.67 8.98 12.60
CA LYS A 105 11.57 8.43 11.55
C LYS A 105 12.33 7.13 11.92
N GLY A 106 12.11 6.54 13.09
CA GLY A 106 12.95 5.47 13.66
C GLY A 106 12.38 4.05 13.59
N ASN A 107 11.06 3.84 13.49
CA ASN A 107 10.49 2.50 13.61
C ASN A 107 9.63 2.11 12.41
N LYS A 108 10.25 1.45 11.43
CA LYS A 108 9.57 0.82 10.28
C LYS A 108 8.72 -0.39 10.65
N THR A 109 8.68 -0.78 11.92
CA THR A 109 8.05 -2.03 12.36
C THR A 109 7.17 -1.89 13.59
N ASN A 110 7.28 -0.80 14.36
CA ASN A 110 6.52 -0.68 15.60
C ASN A 110 6.29 0.78 15.99
N MET A 111 5.02 1.10 16.21
CA MET A 111 4.50 2.31 16.83
C MET A 111 4.97 2.50 18.30
N ARG A 112 6.26 2.28 18.63
CA ARG A 112 6.84 2.56 19.96
C ARG A 112 6.91 4.08 20.15
N GLY A 113 6.06 4.58 21.04
CA GLY A 113 5.72 6.00 21.26
C GLY A 113 4.20 6.20 21.16
N SER A 114 3.61 5.72 20.07
CA SER A 114 2.18 5.85 19.76
C SER A 114 1.27 4.75 20.34
N GLY A 115 1.78 3.92 21.27
CA GLY A 115 0.97 2.89 21.95
C GLY A 115 -0.21 3.48 22.72
N ASP A 116 0.01 4.64 23.35
CA ASP A 116 -1.04 5.36 24.07
C ASP A 116 -2.09 5.94 23.10
N ILE A 117 -1.68 6.44 21.93
CA ILE A 117 -2.60 6.86 20.87
C ILE A 117 -3.45 5.66 20.42
N LEU A 118 -2.81 4.52 20.14
CA LEU A 118 -3.54 3.30 19.80
C LEU A 118 -4.52 2.93 20.91
N GLY A 119 -4.13 3.01 22.18
CA GLY A 119 -4.99 2.75 23.33
C GLY A 119 -6.32 3.53 23.29
N GLN A 120 -6.27 4.80 22.90
CA GLN A 120 -7.40 5.73 22.97
C GLN A 120 -8.32 5.72 21.73
N VAL A 121 -7.87 5.23 20.57
CA VAL A 121 -8.68 5.24 19.34
C VAL A 121 -9.47 3.95 19.12
N ASP A 122 -10.58 4.06 18.39
CA ASP A 122 -11.41 2.90 17.99
C ASP A 122 -10.84 2.16 16.78
N CYS A 123 -10.24 2.91 15.85
CA CYS A 123 -9.51 2.39 14.71
C CYS A 123 -8.28 3.23 14.43
N ALA A 124 -7.24 2.57 13.90
CA ALA A 124 -6.02 3.23 13.45
C ALA A 124 -5.61 2.64 12.10
N TYR A 125 -5.25 3.50 11.16
CA TYR A 125 -4.67 3.11 9.88
C TYR A 125 -3.27 3.70 9.76
N MET A 126 -2.34 2.88 9.28
CA MET A 126 -0.95 3.29 9.06
C MET A 126 -0.62 3.12 7.59
N ILE A 127 -0.14 4.19 6.95
CA ILE A 127 0.24 4.19 5.54
C ILE A 127 1.77 4.21 5.45
N GLU A 128 2.33 3.19 4.80
CA GLU A 128 3.78 3.03 4.58
C GLU A 128 4.09 3.02 3.09
N ARG A 129 5.17 3.68 2.66
CA ARG A 129 5.71 3.51 1.31
C ARG A 129 6.45 2.18 1.20
N THR A 130 6.18 1.40 0.16
CA THR A 130 6.84 0.12 -0.10
C THR A 130 7.87 0.23 -1.21
N GLY A 131 9.16 0.17 -0.87
CA GLY A 131 10.27 0.28 -1.82
C GLY A 131 10.92 1.68 -1.85
N VAL A 132 12.10 1.77 -2.47
CA VAL A 132 12.87 3.01 -2.57
C VAL A 132 12.40 3.78 -3.80
N LYS A 133 12.00 5.05 -3.62
CA LYS A 133 11.50 5.93 -4.70
C LYS A 133 10.32 5.33 -5.50
N SER A 134 9.50 4.51 -4.88
CA SER A 134 8.28 3.96 -5.48
C SER A 134 7.05 4.80 -5.13
N ASN A 135 6.00 4.69 -5.94
CA ASN A 135 4.65 5.17 -5.62
C ASN A 135 3.77 4.07 -5.03
N SER A 136 4.37 2.94 -4.66
CA SER A 136 3.69 1.82 -4.03
C SER A 136 3.58 2.07 -2.53
N PHE A 137 2.44 1.72 -1.96
CA PHE A 137 2.16 1.87 -0.54
C PHE A 137 1.47 0.64 0.03
N LYS A 138 1.49 0.56 1.36
CA LYS A 138 0.79 -0.43 2.16
C LYS A 138 0.02 0.29 3.26
N ILE A 139 -1.26 0.00 3.39
CA ILE A 139 -2.10 0.44 4.51
C ILE A 139 -2.27 -0.75 5.44
N LYS A 140 -1.87 -0.56 6.70
CA LYS A 140 -2.08 -1.51 7.78
C LYS A 140 -3.15 -1.00 8.71
N ASN A 141 -3.85 -1.91 9.38
CA ASN A 141 -4.82 -1.58 10.41
C ASN A 141 -4.32 -2.05 11.80
N PRO A 142 -3.40 -1.30 12.45
CA PRO A 142 -2.82 -1.72 13.74
C PRO A 142 -3.83 -1.80 14.89
N LYS A 143 -5.02 -1.19 14.76
CA LYS A 143 -6.10 -1.33 15.73
C LYS A 143 -7.46 -1.20 15.07
N ARG A 144 -8.37 -2.08 15.49
CA ARG A 144 -9.81 -1.98 15.21
C ARG A 144 -10.59 -2.77 16.24
N ARG A 145 -11.68 -2.18 16.77
CA ARG A 145 -12.57 -2.86 17.72
C ARG A 145 -13.59 -3.80 17.07
N SER A 146 -13.81 -3.68 15.75
CA SER A 146 -14.87 -4.37 15.00
C SER A 146 -14.39 -5.48 14.06
N GLY A 147 -13.20 -6.05 14.31
CA GLY A 147 -12.63 -7.17 13.54
C GLY A 147 -11.31 -6.82 12.86
N GLU A 148 -10.70 -7.81 12.21
CA GLU A 148 -9.42 -7.66 11.50
C GLU A 148 -9.66 -7.27 10.02
N ILE A 149 -8.72 -6.53 9.44
CA ILE A 149 -8.67 -6.22 8.01
C ILE A 149 -7.28 -6.64 7.54
N GLU A 150 -7.24 -7.34 6.40
CA GLU A 150 -5.98 -7.62 5.72
C GLU A 150 -5.29 -6.32 5.31
N ASP A 151 -3.96 -6.38 5.21
CA ASP A 151 -3.21 -5.23 4.74
C ASP A 151 -3.57 -4.89 3.30
N ILE A 152 -3.85 -3.61 3.04
CA ILE A 152 -4.20 -3.12 1.71
C ILE A 152 -2.92 -2.64 1.05
N HIS A 153 -2.58 -3.20 -0.10
CA HIS A 153 -1.47 -2.70 -0.89
C HIS A 153 -1.99 -1.88 -2.05
N GLY A 154 -1.22 -0.90 -2.49
CA GLY A 154 -1.60 -0.16 -3.67
C GLY A 154 -0.45 0.57 -4.33
N GLN A 155 -0.77 1.17 -5.47
CA GLN A 155 0.13 2.03 -6.22
C GLN A 155 -0.62 3.30 -6.61
N ILE A 156 0.08 4.43 -6.50
CA ILE A 156 -0.40 5.72 -6.95
C ILE A 156 0.24 6.04 -8.31
N ASP A 157 -0.58 6.25 -9.32
CA ASP A 157 -0.15 6.78 -10.60
C ASP A 157 -0.64 8.22 -10.75
N PHE A 158 0.27 9.09 -11.16
CA PHE A 158 -0.03 10.50 -11.39
C PHE A 158 -0.15 10.70 -12.91
N LYS A 159 -1.37 10.91 -13.41
CA LYS A 159 -1.64 11.12 -14.84
C LYS A 159 -2.53 12.36 -15.00
N ASN A 160 -2.09 13.33 -15.80
CA ASN A 160 -2.88 14.52 -16.15
C ASN A 160 -3.47 15.23 -14.92
N ASP A 161 -2.64 15.49 -13.90
CA ASP A 161 -3.02 16.08 -12.60
C ASP A 161 -4.04 15.27 -11.77
N LEU A 162 -4.38 14.06 -12.20
CA LEU A 162 -5.23 13.12 -11.47
C LEU A 162 -4.40 12.01 -10.84
N TRP A 163 -4.84 11.59 -9.66
CA TRP A 163 -4.26 10.51 -8.88
C TRP A 163 -5.12 9.28 -9.10
N SER A 164 -4.52 8.23 -9.63
CA SER A 164 -5.12 6.91 -9.76
C SER A 164 -4.55 6.03 -8.65
N ILE A 165 -5.42 5.51 -7.78
CA ILE A 165 -5.03 4.57 -6.73
C ILE A 165 -5.51 3.18 -7.15
N THR A 166 -4.56 2.28 -7.43
CA THR A 166 -4.87 0.86 -7.67
C THR A 166 -4.62 0.09 -6.39
N CYS A 167 -5.66 -0.50 -5.82
CA CYS A 167 -5.55 -1.38 -4.65
C CYS A 167 -5.43 -2.84 -5.10
N MET A 168 -4.54 -3.58 -4.45
CA MET A 168 -4.35 -5.01 -4.65
C MET A 168 -4.37 -5.72 -3.30
N ASN A 169 -5.08 -6.84 -3.21
CA ASN A 169 -4.96 -7.74 -2.06
C ASN A 169 -3.71 -8.62 -2.19
N GLU A 170 -3.34 -9.32 -1.11
CA GLU A 170 -2.12 -10.13 -1.06
C GLU A 170 -2.06 -11.18 -2.18
N SER A 171 -3.19 -11.85 -2.46
CA SER A 171 -3.29 -12.82 -3.55
C SER A 171 -3.04 -12.21 -4.94
N GLN A 172 -3.47 -10.96 -5.16
CA GLN A 172 -3.26 -10.23 -6.41
C GLN A 172 -1.80 -9.76 -6.54
N ILE A 173 -1.17 -9.38 -5.44
CA ILE A 173 0.25 -9.02 -5.41
C ILE A 173 1.12 -10.23 -5.73
N GLU A 174 0.82 -11.39 -5.14
CA GLU A 174 1.55 -12.63 -5.43
C GLU A 174 1.44 -13.01 -6.90
N LYS A 175 0.23 -12.94 -7.47
CA LYS A 175 0.01 -13.17 -8.90
C LYS A 175 0.77 -12.17 -9.76
N SER A 176 0.71 -10.88 -9.43
CA SER A 176 1.41 -9.81 -10.15
C SER A 176 2.93 -9.99 -10.11
N ASN A 177 3.49 -10.25 -8.92
CA ASN A 177 4.92 -10.53 -8.74
C ASN A 177 5.35 -11.77 -9.53
N LYS A 178 4.56 -12.85 -9.49
CA LYS A 178 4.83 -14.06 -10.25
C LYS A 178 4.83 -13.78 -11.75
N GLN A 179 3.88 -12.97 -12.23
CA GLN A 179 3.79 -12.57 -13.64
C GLN A 179 4.98 -11.71 -14.07
N GLN A 180 5.37 -10.71 -13.27
CA GLN A 180 6.56 -9.90 -13.53
C GLN A 180 7.84 -10.75 -13.60
N ILE A 181 7.96 -11.76 -12.73
CA ILE A 181 9.10 -12.68 -12.76
C ILE A 181 9.08 -13.56 -14.03
N GLU A 182 7.91 -14.04 -14.48
CA GLU A 182 7.82 -14.79 -15.74
C GLU A 182 8.16 -13.90 -16.95
N SER A 183 7.60 -12.69 -17.04
CA SER A 183 7.94 -11.75 -18.13
C SER A 183 9.42 -11.36 -18.13
N ALA A 184 10.02 -11.14 -16.96
CA ALA A 184 11.46 -10.91 -16.85
C ALA A 184 12.29 -12.15 -17.23
N ALA A 185 11.79 -13.36 -16.96
CA ALA A 185 12.42 -14.59 -17.37
C ALA A 185 12.42 -14.75 -18.90
N ASP A 186 11.31 -14.42 -19.56
CA ASP A 186 11.22 -14.45 -21.03
C ASP A 186 12.21 -13.47 -21.67
N LEU A 187 12.33 -12.25 -21.14
CA LEU A 187 13.34 -11.27 -21.58
C LEU A 187 14.78 -11.72 -21.29
N CYS A 188 15.02 -12.40 -20.16
CA CYS A 188 16.33 -12.99 -19.90
C CYS A 188 16.65 -14.06 -20.95
N ILE A 189 15.68 -14.90 -21.32
CA ILE A 189 15.86 -15.93 -22.35
C ILE A 189 16.22 -15.29 -23.68
N SER A 190 15.49 -14.28 -24.16
CA SER A 190 15.76 -13.66 -25.47
C SER A 190 17.20 -13.18 -25.57
N HIS A 191 17.67 -12.38 -24.61
CA HIS A 191 19.04 -11.88 -24.62
C HIS A 191 20.11 -12.97 -24.42
N ILE A 192 19.84 -13.99 -23.59
CA ILE A 192 20.78 -15.12 -23.41
C ILE A 192 20.87 -15.95 -24.70
N THR A 193 19.77 -16.12 -25.44
CA THR A 193 19.76 -16.86 -26.71
C THR A 193 20.38 -16.09 -27.86
N GLU A 194 20.26 -14.76 -27.87
CA GLU A 194 20.93 -13.88 -28.85
C GLU A 194 22.46 -13.85 -28.64
N ALA A 195 22.91 -13.99 -27.39
CA ALA A 195 24.33 -13.99 -27.05
C ALA A 195 24.99 -15.34 -27.37
N THR A 196 25.56 -15.46 -28.57
CA THR A 196 26.27 -16.67 -29.06
C THR A 196 27.38 -17.19 -28.14
N THR A 197 28.02 -16.33 -27.34
CA THR A 197 29.10 -16.72 -26.40
C THR A 197 28.68 -16.68 -24.93
N GLY A 198 27.38 -16.54 -24.66
CA GLY A 198 26.83 -16.30 -23.33
C GLY A 198 26.98 -14.85 -22.87
N ILE A 199 26.12 -14.45 -21.94
CA ILE A 199 26.01 -13.08 -21.44
C ILE A 199 26.38 -13.00 -19.97
N SER A 200 27.13 -11.97 -19.57
CA SER A 200 27.46 -11.77 -18.15
C SER A 200 26.26 -11.23 -17.37
N ARG A 201 26.22 -11.43 -16.05
CA ARG A 201 25.16 -10.83 -15.20
C ARG A 201 25.10 -9.30 -15.36
N LYS A 202 26.26 -8.64 -15.37
CA LYS A 202 26.35 -7.19 -15.46
C LYS A 202 25.72 -6.70 -16.78
N GLU A 203 26.16 -7.28 -17.88
CA GLU A 203 25.67 -6.94 -19.21
C GLU A 203 24.16 -7.19 -19.36
N LEU A 204 23.65 -8.31 -18.81
CA LEU A 204 22.23 -8.62 -18.84
C LEU A 204 21.40 -7.60 -18.02
N VAL A 205 21.91 -7.20 -16.85
CA VAL A 205 21.27 -6.19 -16.01
C VAL A 205 21.26 -4.82 -16.69
N ASP A 206 22.37 -4.43 -17.32
CA ASP A 206 22.49 -3.15 -18.02
C ASP A 206 21.46 -3.09 -19.17
N ARG A 207 21.38 -4.13 -20.01
CA ARG A 207 20.40 -4.23 -21.11
C ARG A 207 18.95 -4.16 -20.61
N LEU A 208 18.59 -4.99 -19.64
CA LEU A 208 17.20 -5.08 -19.14
C LEU A 208 16.76 -3.85 -18.35
N SER A 209 17.69 -3.17 -17.68
CA SER A 209 17.39 -1.95 -16.95
C SER A 209 17.12 -0.78 -17.92
N GLU A 210 17.83 -0.72 -19.05
CA GLU A 210 17.66 0.29 -20.09
C GLU A 210 16.39 0.08 -20.93
N GLU A 211 16.12 -1.16 -21.34
CA GLU A 211 15.05 -1.46 -22.32
C GLU A 211 13.66 -1.57 -21.67
N SER A 212 13.57 -2.14 -20.47
CA SER A 212 12.28 -2.54 -19.87
C SER A 212 12.10 -2.11 -18.41
N LYS A 213 13.05 -1.31 -17.87
CA LYS A 213 13.03 -0.79 -16.49
C LYS A 213 12.80 -1.87 -15.43
N VAL A 214 13.23 -3.11 -15.71
CA VAL A 214 13.06 -4.23 -14.78
C VAL A 214 14.03 -4.07 -13.61
N SER A 215 13.53 -4.22 -12.38
CA SER A 215 14.39 -4.09 -11.20
C SER A 215 15.40 -5.24 -11.10
N ILE A 216 16.61 -4.95 -10.64
CA ILE A 216 17.68 -5.94 -10.42
C ILE A 216 17.19 -7.15 -9.59
N PRO A 217 16.44 -6.97 -8.47
CA PRO A 217 15.92 -8.11 -7.71
C PRO A 217 14.93 -8.99 -8.50
N THR A 218 14.20 -8.42 -9.46
CA THR A 218 13.30 -9.20 -10.33
C THR A 218 14.12 -10.00 -11.35
N ILE A 219 15.18 -9.42 -11.92
CA ILE A 219 16.11 -10.11 -12.82
C ILE A 219 16.78 -11.30 -12.11
N ASP A 220 17.30 -11.10 -10.89
CA ASP A 220 17.93 -12.19 -10.13
C ASP A 220 16.96 -13.33 -9.82
N ARG A 221 15.72 -13.01 -9.45
CA ARG A 221 14.66 -14.01 -9.23
C ARG A 221 14.31 -14.78 -10.50
N ALA A 222 14.23 -14.09 -11.64
CA ALA A 222 14.00 -14.70 -12.94
C ALA A 222 15.14 -15.67 -13.32
N LEU A 223 16.40 -15.25 -13.16
CA LEU A 223 17.57 -16.08 -13.43
C LEU A 223 17.61 -17.35 -12.56
N ASN A 224 17.31 -17.24 -11.26
CA ASN A 224 17.27 -18.40 -10.38
C ASN A 224 16.19 -19.41 -10.82
N LYS A 225 15.01 -18.91 -11.18
CA LYS A 225 13.93 -19.74 -11.71
C LYS A 225 14.30 -20.46 -13.02
N LEU A 226 15.00 -19.77 -13.93
CA LEU A 226 15.49 -20.39 -15.16
C LEU A 226 16.54 -21.47 -14.90
N LYS A 227 17.43 -21.27 -13.91
CA LYS A 227 18.38 -22.30 -13.47
C LYS A 227 17.68 -23.52 -12.89
N GLU A 228 16.69 -23.30 -12.02
CA GLU A 228 15.88 -24.38 -11.42
C GLU A 228 15.14 -25.19 -12.47
N ARG A 229 14.64 -24.53 -13.52
CA ARG A 229 14.03 -25.19 -14.70
C ARG A 229 15.05 -25.86 -15.63
N GLY A 230 16.35 -25.72 -15.38
CA GLY A 230 17.41 -26.26 -16.22
C GLY A 230 17.53 -25.61 -17.60
N LEU A 231 16.92 -24.44 -17.81
CA LEU A 231 16.89 -23.73 -19.09
C LEU A 231 18.15 -22.91 -19.37
N ILE A 232 18.93 -22.62 -18.33
CA ILE A 232 20.20 -21.89 -18.44
C ILE A 232 21.27 -22.55 -17.59
N LYS A 233 22.53 -22.43 -18.01
CA LYS A 233 23.72 -22.83 -17.24
C LYS A 233 24.68 -21.66 -17.13
N VAL A 234 25.49 -21.67 -16.06
CA VAL A 234 26.56 -20.69 -15.88
C VAL A 234 27.88 -21.34 -16.24
N VAL A 235 28.57 -20.81 -17.24
CA VAL A 235 29.90 -21.25 -17.67
C VAL A 235 30.79 -20.02 -17.75
N ASN A 236 31.97 -20.06 -17.12
CA ASN A 236 32.91 -18.94 -17.08
C ASN A 236 32.26 -17.60 -16.68
N ARG A 237 31.38 -17.62 -15.67
CA ARG A 237 30.60 -16.46 -15.17
C ARG A 237 29.62 -15.85 -16.20
N LYS A 238 29.33 -16.54 -17.29
CA LYS A 238 28.34 -16.17 -18.29
C LYS A 238 27.15 -17.12 -18.26
N TYR A 239 25.96 -16.57 -18.43
CA TYR A 239 24.73 -17.31 -18.64
C TYR A 239 24.65 -17.77 -20.09
N MET A 240 24.38 -19.06 -20.28
CA MET A 240 24.19 -19.66 -21.60
C MET A 240 22.86 -20.41 -21.62
N TRP A 241 22.15 -20.31 -22.74
CA TRP A 241 20.93 -21.06 -22.98
C TRP A 241 21.24 -22.57 -22.98
N HIS A 242 20.42 -23.34 -22.31
CA HIS A 242 20.50 -24.78 -22.26
C HIS A 242 19.12 -25.37 -22.53
N ASN A 243 18.92 -25.92 -23.73
CA ASN A 243 17.68 -26.63 -24.05
C ASN A 243 17.78 -28.08 -23.52
N PRO A 244 16.94 -28.52 -22.57
CA PRO A 244 17.01 -29.86 -22.00
C PRO A 244 16.57 -31.01 -22.96
N THR A 245 16.40 -30.77 -24.26
CA THR A 245 15.94 -31.77 -25.24
C THR A 245 16.96 -32.84 -25.65
N ASN A 246 18.19 -32.83 -25.13
CA ASN A 246 19.18 -33.90 -25.33
C ASN A 246 19.62 -34.56 -24.01
N ALA A 247 18.67 -34.96 -23.17
CA ALA A 247 18.94 -35.93 -22.11
C ALA A 247 18.74 -37.35 -22.67
N PRO A 248 19.71 -38.28 -22.54
CA PRO A 248 19.47 -39.68 -22.85
C PRO A 248 18.35 -40.19 -21.95
N THR A 249 17.32 -40.78 -22.55
CA THR A 249 16.18 -41.41 -21.88
C THR A 249 16.58 -42.71 -21.19
N GLU A 250 17.45 -42.65 -20.18
CA GLU A 250 17.54 -43.72 -19.19
C GLU A 250 16.63 -43.39 -18.01
N LYS A 251 15.35 -43.72 -18.17
CA LYS A 251 14.46 -43.91 -17.02
C LYS A 251 15.02 -45.08 -16.19
N LYS A 252 15.72 -44.80 -15.09
CA LYS A 252 15.86 -45.82 -14.03
C LYS A 252 14.45 -46.21 -13.57
N PRO A 253 14.10 -47.50 -13.51
CA PRO A 253 12.77 -47.92 -13.11
C PRO A 253 12.55 -47.58 -11.64
N VAL A 254 11.63 -46.65 -11.38
CA VAL A 254 11.07 -46.43 -10.04
C VAL A 254 10.15 -47.61 -9.74
N LYS A 255 10.56 -48.47 -8.79
CA LYS A 255 9.68 -49.49 -8.22
C LYS A 255 8.56 -48.79 -7.45
N PHE A 256 7.37 -48.72 -8.02
CA PHE A 256 6.17 -48.35 -7.28
C PHE A 256 5.74 -49.55 -6.42
N LYS A 257 5.68 -49.35 -5.10
CA LYS A 257 4.88 -50.21 -4.22
C LYS A 257 3.41 -49.86 -4.45
N ASN A 258 2.63 -50.88 -4.74
CA ASN A 258 1.19 -50.85 -4.97
C ASN A 258 0.43 -50.10 -3.86
N GLY A 259 -0.60 -49.34 -4.26
CA GLY A 259 -1.71 -49.01 -3.37
C GLY A 259 -2.50 -47.77 -3.77
N GLY A 260 -3.66 -47.98 -4.41
CA GLY A 260 -4.79 -47.04 -4.35
C GLY A 260 -5.05 -46.22 -5.60
N ALA A 261 -6.06 -46.65 -6.38
CA ALA A 261 -6.57 -45.97 -7.56
C ALA A 261 -7.36 -44.70 -7.21
N GLY A 262 -7.22 -43.66 -8.04
CA GLY A 262 -8.08 -42.47 -8.01
C GLY A 262 -7.82 -41.59 -9.24
N LYS A 263 -8.65 -41.76 -10.28
CA LYS A 263 -8.62 -41.02 -11.54
C LYS A 263 -9.30 -39.65 -11.34
N ILE A 264 -8.63 -38.53 -11.63
CA ILE A 264 -9.31 -37.25 -11.90
C ILE A 264 -8.65 -36.60 -13.13
N SER A 265 -9.43 -36.51 -14.21
CA SER A 265 -9.12 -35.80 -15.45
C SER A 265 -9.58 -34.36 -15.37
N TYR A 266 -8.77 -33.40 -15.86
CA TYR A 266 -9.27 -32.07 -16.23
C TYR A 266 -9.12 -31.85 -17.73
N LYS A 267 -10.28 -31.63 -18.36
CA LYS A 267 -10.49 -31.22 -19.75
C LYS A 267 -10.27 -29.71 -19.80
N ALA A 268 -9.35 -29.25 -20.64
CA ALA A 268 -9.19 -27.83 -20.93
C ALA A 268 -10.45 -27.28 -21.60
N MET A 269 -11.00 -26.20 -21.07
CA MET A 269 -11.87 -25.29 -21.81
C MET A 269 -11.26 -23.90 -21.77
N SER A 270 -10.91 -23.43 -22.97
CA SER A 270 -10.75 -22.02 -23.32
C SER A 270 -12.07 -21.28 -23.11
N ASN A 271 -12.00 -20.05 -22.63
CA ASN A 271 -12.84 -18.91 -23.03
C ASN A 271 -12.31 -17.68 -22.27
N SER A 272 -11.64 -16.77 -22.99
CA SER A 272 -12.22 -15.57 -23.60
C SER A 272 -12.14 -14.40 -22.63
N GLY A 273 -11.52 -13.31 -23.07
CA GLY A 273 -11.09 -12.21 -22.22
C GLY A 273 -12.23 -11.41 -21.62
N ASP A 274 -11.99 -10.93 -20.41
CA ASP A 274 -12.27 -9.54 -20.03
C ASP A 274 -11.54 -9.26 -18.71
N LEU A 275 -10.55 -8.36 -18.75
CA LEU A 275 -9.98 -7.77 -17.54
C LEU A 275 -10.99 -6.73 -17.05
N GLY A 276 -11.94 -7.18 -16.23
CA GLY A 276 -12.91 -6.31 -15.58
C GLY A 276 -12.20 -5.21 -14.79
N SER A 277 -12.32 -3.97 -15.26
CA SER A 277 -12.08 -2.78 -14.46
C SER A 277 -13.06 -2.79 -13.29
N ILE A 278 -12.53 -2.84 -12.06
CA ILE A 278 -13.36 -2.59 -10.88
C ILE A 278 -13.48 -1.07 -10.75
N ASP A 279 -14.57 -0.52 -11.27
CA ASP A 279 -15.04 0.81 -10.89
C ASP A 279 -15.42 0.76 -9.41
N MET A 280 -14.64 1.43 -8.55
CA MET A 280 -15.04 1.66 -7.16
C MET A 280 -16.18 2.69 -7.14
N LYS A 281 -17.42 2.22 -7.34
CA LYS A 281 -18.61 2.96 -6.91
C LYS A 281 -18.67 2.87 -5.38
N VAL A 282 -18.32 3.97 -4.71
CA VAL A 282 -18.63 4.17 -3.29
C VAL A 282 -20.14 4.40 -3.20
N GLU A 283 -20.91 3.33 -3.00
CA GLU A 283 -22.30 3.44 -2.56
C GLU A 283 -22.30 3.71 -1.06
N LEU A 284 -22.61 4.96 -0.68
CA LEU A 284 -22.96 5.30 0.69
C LEU A 284 -24.32 4.67 1.02
N GLN A 285 -24.31 3.50 1.65
CA GLN A 285 -25.51 3.00 2.32
C GLN A 285 -25.83 3.94 3.49
N ARG A 286 -26.98 4.62 3.38
CA ARG A 286 -27.57 5.41 4.46
C ARG A 286 -28.04 4.44 5.55
N PHE A 287 -27.49 4.59 6.75
CA PHE A 287 -28.13 4.14 7.98
C PHE A 287 -28.88 5.32 8.60
#